data_AF-A0A4R6SCK1-F1
#
_entry.id   AF-A0A4R6SCK1-F1
#
_cell.length_a   1.000
_cell.length_b   1.000
_cell.length_c   1.000
_cell.angle_alpha   90.00
_cell.angle_beta   90.00
_cell.angle_gamma   90.00
#
_symmetry.space_group_name_H-M   'P 1'
#
loop_
_entity.id
_entity.type
_entity.pdbx_description
1 polymer ?
#
loop_
_entity_poly.entity_id
_entity_poly.type
_entity_poly.pdbx_seq_one_letter_code
_entity_poly.pdbx_strand_id
1 'polypeptide(L)'
;MVALMTPGVCLRCAKAMAATNDLSARAGERHKGRGLCGPCYSAARRAGTLLDYERTYRPADEVLDDLAVLRIRTPGITYRQAAEQLGMTRDALVQVVVRDRRRRETQQEQSTKERAA
;
A
#
# COMPACT_ATOMS: atom_id res chain seq x y z
N MET A 1 -14.52 12.64 11.19
CA MET A 1 -14.81 13.40 9.95
C MET A 1 -13.99 12.77 8.84
N VAL A 2 -14.62 11.99 7.96
CA VAL A 2 -13.95 11.36 6.82
C VAL A 2 -13.77 12.44 5.76
N ALA A 3 -12.53 12.87 5.53
CA ALA A 3 -12.23 13.75 4.40
C ALA A 3 -12.62 13.01 3.12
N LEU A 4 -13.64 13.50 2.44
CA LEU A 4 -14.03 13.07 1.10
C LEU A 4 -12.87 13.41 0.17
N MET A 5 -11.94 12.48 0.00
CA MET A 5 -10.86 12.54 -0.98
C MET A 5 -11.50 12.74 -2.34
N THR A 6 -11.27 13.89 -2.98
CA THR A 6 -11.74 14.16 -4.34
C THR A 6 -11.08 13.13 -5.27
N PRO A 7 -11.80 12.10 -5.73
CA PRO A 7 -11.18 11.06 -6.54
C PRO A 7 -10.95 11.65 -7.93
N GLY A 8 -9.68 11.68 -8.36
CA GLY A 8 -9.34 12.00 -9.75
C GLY A 8 -8.53 13.27 -9.99
N VAL A 9 -7.87 13.87 -8.99
CA VAL A 9 -6.86 14.92 -9.23
C VAL A 9 -5.57 14.73 -8.44
N CYS A 10 -4.45 15.27 -8.93
CA CYS A 10 -3.18 15.33 -8.22
C CYS A 10 -3.20 16.43 -7.13
N LEU A 11 -2.84 16.10 -5.89
CA LEU A 11 -2.85 17.05 -4.77
C LEU A 11 -1.87 18.22 -4.92
N ARG A 12 -0.82 18.08 -5.75
CA ARG A 12 0.20 19.12 -5.93
C ARG A 12 -0.07 20.04 -7.12
N CYS A 13 -0.51 19.48 -8.25
CA CYS A 13 -0.64 20.23 -9.51
C CYS A 13 -2.07 20.25 -10.07
N ALA A 14 -3.05 19.70 -9.34
CA ALA A 14 -4.46 19.60 -9.73
C ALA A 14 -4.74 18.88 -11.07
N LYS A 15 -3.72 18.26 -11.69
CA LYS A 15 -3.86 17.46 -12.91
C LYS A 15 -4.93 16.38 -12.72
N ALA A 16 -5.83 16.22 -13.68
CA ALA A 16 -6.81 15.15 -13.69
C ALA A 16 -6.12 13.77 -13.76
N MET A 17 -6.63 12.84 -12.97
CA MET A 17 -6.09 11.50 -12.73
C MET A 17 -7.20 10.47 -12.91
N ALA A 18 -6.83 9.25 -13.29
CA ALA A 18 -7.81 8.18 -13.44
C ALA A 18 -8.44 7.83 -12.08
N ALA A 19 -9.77 7.89 -12.01
CA ALA A 19 -10.54 7.58 -10.79
C ALA A 19 -10.70 6.07 -10.55
N THR A 20 -10.56 5.24 -11.59
CA THR A 20 -10.77 3.80 -11.54
C THR A 20 -9.71 3.04 -12.33
N ASN A 21 -9.75 1.71 -12.25
CA ASN A 21 -8.93 0.82 -13.09
C ASN A 21 -9.32 0.86 -14.58
N ASP A 22 -10.36 1.63 -14.94
CA ASP A 22 -10.82 1.76 -16.30
C ASP A 22 -9.88 2.66 -17.11
N LEU A 23 -9.00 2.01 -17.87
CA LEU A 23 -8.06 2.64 -18.78
C LEU A 23 -8.74 3.17 -20.06
N SER A 24 -10.03 2.88 -20.25
CA SER A 24 -10.78 3.31 -21.44
C SER A 24 -11.22 4.79 -21.38
N ALA A 25 -11.23 5.39 -20.19
CA ALA A 25 -11.38 6.83 -20.02
C ALA A 25 -10.07 7.54 -20.39
N ARG A 26 -9.93 7.89 -21.67
CA ARG A 26 -8.83 8.72 -22.19
C ARG A 26 -8.69 10.01 -21.36
N ALA A 27 -7.61 10.09 -20.58
CA ALA A 27 -6.97 11.26 -19.95
C ALA A 27 -6.83 11.17 -18.42
N GLY A 28 -5.94 10.30 -17.93
CA GLY A 28 -5.51 10.39 -16.53
C GLY A 28 -4.36 9.42 -16.23
N GLU A 29 -3.21 9.93 -15.82
CA GLU A 29 -2.22 9.09 -15.14
C GLU A 29 -2.85 8.52 -13.86
N ARG A 30 -2.40 7.33 -13.44
CA ARG A 30 -2.73 6.82 -12.10
C ARG A 30 -1.88 7.56 -11.06
N HIS A 31 -2.43 7.73 -9.86
CA HIS A 31 -1.61 8.20 -8.75
C HIS A 31 -0.49 7.19 -8.47
N LYS A 32 0.73 7.68 -8.31
CA LYS A 32 1.87 6.84 -7.90
C LYS A 32 1.82 6.51 -6.40
N GLY A 33 1.09 7.33 -5.64
CA GLY A 33 0.86 7.20 -4.20
C GLY A 33 0.60 8.56 -3.58
N ARG A 34 -0.01 8.59 -2.38
CA ARG A 34 -0.28 9.83 -1.62
C ARG A 34 -1.03 10.91 -2.42
N GLY A 35 -1.92 10.51 -3.33
CA GLY A 35 -2.66 11.43 -4.18
C GLY A 35 -1.83 12.22 -5.21
N LEU A 36 -0.60 11.80 -5.54
CA LEU A 36 0.29 12.49 -6.48
C LEU A 36 0.42 11.79 -7.84
N CYS A 37 0.54 12.58 -8.91
CA CYS A 37 0.96 12.09 -10.23
C CYS A 37 2.44 11.68 -10.24
N GLY A 38 2.86 10.93 -11.27
CA GLY A 38 4.23 10.40 -11.38
C GLY A 38 5.33 11.48 -11.24
N PRO A 39 5.22 12.61 -11.96
CA PRO A 39 6.17 13.72 -11.84
C PRO A 39 6.20 14.35 -10.45
N CYS A 40 5.02 14.68 -9.89
CA CYS A 40 4.93 15.32 -8.57
C CYS A 40 5.42 14.42 -7.44
N TYR A 41 5.12 13.12 -7.51
CA TYR A 41 5.64 12.13 -6.58
C TYR A 41 7.17 12.08 -6.63
N SER A 42 7.74 12.06 -7.84
CA SER A 42 9.20 12.00 -8.03
C SER A 42 9.90 13.29 -7.60
N ALA A 43 9.24 14.44 -7.76
CA ALA A 43 9.72 15.72 -7.25
C ALA A 43 9.68 15.78 -5.72
N ALA A 44 8.55 15.39 -5.09
CA ALA A 44 8.42 15.36 -3.64
C ALA A 44 9.40 14.36 -2.99
N ARG A 45 9.61 13.19 -3.61
CA ARG A 45 10.62 12.23 -3.16
C ARG A 45 12.03 12.80 -3.19
N ARG A 46 12.41 13.51 -4.26
CA ARG A 46 13.73 14.15 -4.39
C ARG A 46 13.93 15.32 -3.41
N ALA A 47 12.86 16.05 -3.13
CA ALA A 47 12.88 17.19 -2.21
C ALA A 47 12.76 16.77 -0.73
N GLY A 48 12.53 15.49 -0.42
CA GLY A 48 12.30 15.01 0.95
C GLY A 48 10.92 15.35 1.51
N THR A 49 10.05 16.02 0.76
CA THR A 49 8.70 16.48 1.18
C THR A 49 7.60 15.45 0.93
N LEU A 50 7.95 14.19 0.69
CA LEU A 50 6.96 13.15 0.40
C LEU A 50 6.07 12.83 1.62
N LEU A 51 6.55 13.10 2.83
CA LEU A 51 5.81 12.87 4.07
C LEU A 51 4.71 13.91 4.33
N ASP A 52 4.81 15.09 3.71
CA ASP A 52 3.81 16.16 3.82
C ASP A 52 2.47 15.78 3.15
N TYR A 53 2.49 14.76 2.30
CA TYR A 53 1.30 14.20 1.65
C TYR A 53 0.83 12.98 2.41
N GLU A 54 -0.40 13.00 2.94
CA GLU A 54 -0.94 11.90 3.73
C GLU A 54 -1.00 10.57 2.94
N ARG A 55 -0.75 9.45 3.63
CA ARG A 55 -0.94 8.13 3.02
C ARG A 55 -2.43 7.85 2.91
N THR A 56 -2.84 7.45 1.72
CA THR A 56 -4.23 7.12 1.41
C THR A 56 -4.52 5.62 1.63
N TYR A 57 -3.48 4.84 1.93
CA TYR A 57 -3.56 3.41 2.20
C TYR A 57 -2.58 3.05 3.32
N ARG A 58 -2.92 2.03 4.12
CA ARG A 58 -2.01 1.45 5.11
C ARG A 58 -1.00 0.56 4.40
N PRO A 59 0.32 0.71 4.63
CA PRO A 59 1.31 -0.13 3.98
C PRO A 59 1.24 -1.57 4.51
N ALA A 60 1.71 -2.51 3.69
CA ALA A 60 1.68 -3.94 4.01
C ALA A 60 2.44 -4.27 5.31
N ASP A 61 3.61 -3.66 5.53
CA ASP A 61 4.44 -3.93 6.71
C ASP A 61 3.70 -3.56 8.01
N GLU A 62 3.04 -2.39 8.07
CA GLU A 62 2.22 -2.00 9.24
C GLU A 62 1.06 -2.98 9.49
N VAL A 63 0.40 -3.45 8.42
CA VAL A 63 -0.67 -4.47 8.54
C VAL A 63 -0.14 -5.78 9.12
N LEU A 64 1.06 -6.19 8.73
CA LEU A 64 1.69 -7.42 9.21
C LEU A 64 2.14 -7.30 10.67
N ASP A 65 2.66 -6.14 11.07
CA ASP A 65 3.03 -5.85 12.46
C ASP A 65 1.80 -5.88 13.36
N ASP A 66 0.70 -5.21 12.96
CA ASP A 66 -0.55 -5.25 13.69
C ASP A 66 -1.11 -6.69 13.81
N LEU A 67 -1.05 -7.46 12.71
CA LEU A 67 -1.47 -8.87 12.71
C LEU A 67 -0.63 -9.71 13.68
N ALA A 68 0.69 -9.46 13.77
CA ALA A 68 1.56 -10.16 14.70
C ALA A 68 1.18 -9.85 16.15
N VAL A 69 0.90 -8.58 16.47
CA VAL A 69 0.41 -8.17 17.80
C VAL A 69 -0.92 -8.86 18.13
N LEU A 70 -1.86 -8.91 17.18
CA LEU A 70 -3.15 -9.57 17.38
C LEU A 70 -3.01 -11.07 17.66
N ARG A 71 -2.09 -11.76 16.97
CA ARG A 71 -1.82 -13.19 17.20
C ARG A 71 -1.22 -13.48 18.56
N ILE A 72 -0.39 -12.57 19.07
CA ILE A 72 0.20 -12.68 20.41
C ILE A 72 -0.89 -12.46 21.48
N ARG A 73 -1.73 -11.43 21.30
CA ARG A 73 -2.79 -11.08 22.26
C ARG A 73 -3.93 -12.10 22.28
N THR A 74 -4.26 -12.65 21.12
CA THR A 74 -5.37 -13.59 20.95
C THR A 74 -4.88 -14.82 20.19
N PRO A 75 -4.29 -15.80 20.90
CA PRO A 75 -3.87 -17.05 20.29
C PRO A 75 -5.04 -17.73 19.56
N GLY A 76 -4.79 -18.18 18.33
CA GLY A 76 -5.80 -18.82 17.49
C GLY A 76 -6.75 -17.86 16.76
N ILE A 77 -6.51 -16.54 16.79
CA ILE A 77 -7.30 -15.59 16.01
C ILE A 77 -7.30 -15.95 14.51
N THR A 78 -8.50 -16.02 13.93
CA THR A 78 -8.65 -16.30 12.50
C THR A 78 -8.36 -15.07 11.65
N TYR A 79 -8.00 -15.26 10.38
CA TYR A 79 -7.81 -14.13 9.45
C TYR A 79 -9.07 -13.27 9.29
N ARG A 80 -10.26 -13.85 9.44
CA ARG A 80 -11.52 -13.09 9.38
C ARG A 80 -11.63 -12.13 10.56
N GLN A 81 -11.44 -12.62 11.79
CA GLN A 81 -11.50 -11.81 13.00
C GLN A 81 -10.38 -10.75 13.03
N ALA A 82 -9.17 -11.12 12.62
CA ALA A 82 -8.07 -10.16 12.51
C ALA A 82 -8.39 -9.06 11.49
N ALA A 83 -8.93 -9.41 10.31
CA ALA A 83 -9.29 -8.41 9.30
C ALA A 83 -10.39 -7.45 9.79
N GLU A 84 -11.39 -7.97 10.51
CA GLU A 84 -12.43 -7.15 11.15
C GLU A 84 -11.83 -6.16 12.16
N GLN A 85 -10.89 -6.60 13.00
CA GLN A 85 -10.20 -5.70 13.96
C GLN A 85 -9.27 -4.69 13.27
N LEU A 86 -8.70 -5.03 12.11
CA LEU A 86 -7.87 -4.13 11.31
C LEU A 86 -8.69 -3.21 10.39
N GLY A 87 -10.02 -3.34 10.38
CA GLY A 87 -10.90 -2.52 9.55
C GLY A 87 -10.76 -2.79 8.05
N MET A 88 -10.42 -4.02 7.64
CA MET A 88 -10.28 -4.41 6.24
C MET A 88 -10.98 -5.74 5.92
N THR A 89 -11.06 -6.08 4.63
CA THR A 89 -11.67 -7.35 4.22
C THR A 89 -10.70 -8.51 4.47
N ARG A 90 -11.26 -9.70 4.73
CA ARG A 90 -10.48 -10.95 4.89
C ARG A 90 -9.54 -11.16 3.70
N ASP A 91 -10.03 -10.97 2.49
CA ASP A 91 -9.27 -11.24 1.27
C ASP A 91 -8.13 -10.25 1.08
N ALA A 92 -8.31 -8.97 1.46
CA ALA A 92 -7.23 -7.99 1.47
C ALA A 92 -6.11 -8.42 2.43
N LEU A 93 -6.46 -8.85 3.64
CA LEU A 93 -5.48 -9.34 4.62
C LEU A 93 -4.73 -10.59 4.11
N VAL A 94 -5.46 -11.56 3.55
CA VAL A 94 -4.85 -12.78 2.99
C VAL A 94 -3.90 -12.44 1.84
N GLN A 95 -4.28 -11.52 0.94
CA GLN A 95 -3.41 -11.08 -0.15
C GLN A 95 -2.12 -10.43 0.36
N VAL A 96 -2.19 -9.63 1.43
CA VAL A 96 -1.00 -9.04 2.07
C VAL A 96 -0.06 -10.15 2.56
N VAL A 97 -0.58 -11.13 3.29
CA VAL A 97 0.21 -12.26 3.82
C VAL A 97 0.83 -13.11 2.71
N VAL A 98 0.07 -13.42 1.66
CA VAL A 98 0.56 -14.20 0.51
C VAL A 98 1.67 -13.45 -0.24
N ARG A 99 1.52 -12.14 -0.44
CA ARG A 99 2.55 -11.31 -1.09
C ARG A 99 3.82 -11.23 -0.25
N ASP A 100 3.70 -11.08 1.06
CA ASP A 100 4.85 -11.04 1.96
C ASP A 100 5.61 -12.37 1.94
N ARG A 101 4.90 -13.50 2.00
CA ARG A 101 5.51 -14.82 1.88
C ARG A 101 6.33 -14.96 0.60
N ARG A 102 5.75 -14.61 -0.56
CA ARG A 102 6.46 -14.64 -1.84
C ARG A 102 7.69 -13.73 -1.86
N ARG A 103 7.58 -12.52 -1.28
CA ARG A 103 8.69 -11.57 -1.19
C ARG A 103 9.86 -12.16 -0.38
N ARG A 104 9.58 -12.82 0.74
CA ARG A 104 10.61 -13.47 1.58
C ARG A 104 11.27 -14.64 0.87
N GLU A 105 10.51 -15.46 0.16
CA GLU A 105 11.03 -16.57 -0.65
C GLU A 105 12.03 -16.05 -1.70
N THR A 106 11.67 -15.02 -2.47
CA THR A 106 12.58 -14.41 -3.46
C THR A 106 13.83 -13.80 -2.83
N GLN A 107 13.71 -13.13 -1.68
CA GLN A 107 14.87 -12.56 -0.97
C GLN A 107 15.82 -13.64 -0.45
N GLN A 108 15.28 -14.76 0.03
CA GLN A 108 16.08 -15.90 0.50
C GLN A 108 16.85 -16.54 -0.66
N GLU A 109 16.22 -16.72 -1.82
CA GLU A 109 16.89 -17.22 -3.04
C GLU A 109 18.00 -16.29 -3.54
N GLN A 110 17.82 -14.97 -3.41
CA GLN A 110 18.87 -14.00 -3.78
C GLN A 110 20.05 -14.08 -2.81
N SER A 111 19.77 -14.12 -1.50
CA SER A 111 20.82 -14.22 -0.48
C SER A 111 21.62 -15.54 -0.56
N THR A 112 20.98 -16.66 -0.90
CA THR A 112 21.69 -17.93 -1.09
C THR A 112 22.59 -17.91 -2.33
N LYS A 113 22.16 -17.28 -3.43
CA LYS A 113 22.98 -17.08 -4.63
C LYS A 113 24.19 -16.20 -4.37
N GLU A 114 24.02 -15.09 -3.64
CA GLU A 114 25.13 -14.18 -3.29
C GLU A 114 26.17 -14.83 -2.37
N ARG A 115 25.76 -15.75 -1.47
CA ARG A 115 26.70 -16.48 -0.60
C ARG A 115 27.45 -17.62 -1.29
N ALA A 116 26.95 -18.09 -2.44
CA ALA A 116 27.55 -19.17 -3.21
C ALA A 116 28.48 -18.68 -4.34
N ALA A 117 28.52 -17.36 -4.57
CA ALA A 117 29.40 -16.67 -5.51
C ALA A 117 30.66 -16.15 -4.79
#